data_AF-A0A5B7A2F7-F1
#
_entry.id   AF-A0A5B7A2F7-F1
#
_cell.length_a   1.000
_cell.length_b   1.000
_cell.length_c   1.000
_cell.angle_alpha   90.00
_cell.angle_beta   90.00
_cell.angle_gamma   90.00
#
_symmetry.space_group_name_H-M   'P 1'
#
loop_
_entity.id
_entity.type
_entity.pdbx_description
1 polymer ?
#
loop_
_entity_poly.entity_id
_entity_poly.type
_entity_poly.pdbx_seq_one_letter_code
_entity_poly.pdbx_strand_id
1 'polypeptide(L)'
;EVVDLRSLLTQCAQAVSSGDSRTMHELLRRIRQHSSPYGDGGERLAHYFADALEARLAGTGYADFKSRRISVAKFLKAYQVYVSACPFNKMLIFFVNRTIGKLAKNAT
;
A
#
# COMPACT_ATOMS: atom_id res chain seq x y z
N GLU A 1 22.85 -5.44 12.63
CA GLU A 1 22.91 -6.09 11.31
C GLU A 1 21.94 -5.37 10.39
N VAL A 2 22.37 -4.97 9.19
CA VAL A 2 21.48 -4.28 8.23
C VAL A 2 20.64 -5.34 7.55
N VAL A 3 19.34 -5.35 7.83
CA VAL A 3 18.42 -6.33 7.25
C VAL A 3 17.87 -5.81 5.93
N ASP A 4 18.09 -6.56 4.84
CA ASP A 4 17.49 -6.24 3.55
C ASP A 4 16.01 -6.66 3.52
N LEU A 5 15.15 -5.76 3.97
CA LEU A 5 13.69 -5.92 3.97
C LEU A 5 13.13 -6.18 2.57
N ARG A 6 13.74 -5.63 1.50
CA ARG A 6 13.25 -5.82 0.13
C ARG A 6 13.44 -7.27 -0.32
N SER A 7 14.61 -7.83 -0.04
CA SER A 7 14.90 -9.24 -0.33
C SER A 7 13.95 -10.15 0.46
N LEU A 8 13.76 -9.90 1.76
CA LEU A 8 12.83 -10.67 2.60
C LEU A 8 11.39 -10.64 2.06
N LEU A 9 10.88 -9.46 1.68
CA LEU A 9 9.55 -9.32 1.09
C LEU A 9 9.41 -10.11 -0.21
N THR A 10 10.44 -10.09 -1.06
CA THR A 10 10.44 -10.80 -2.34
C THR A 10 10.40 -12.32 -2.12
N GLN A 11 11.24 -12.83 -1.22
CA GLN A 11 11.23 -14.24 -0.83
C GLN A 11 9.90 -14.65 -0.21
N CYS A 12 9.32 -13.78 0.63
CA CYS A 12 8.04 -14.06 1.27
C CYS A 12 6.92 -14.14 0.22
N ALA A 13 6.90 -13.25 -0.76
CA ALA A 13 5.95 -13.29 -1.86
C ALA A 13 6.08 -14.57 -2.70
N GLN A 14 7.30 -15.04 -2.93
CA GLN A 14 7.55 -16.33 -3.60
C GLN A 14 6.98 -17.50 -2.79
N ALA A 15 7.22 -17.52 -1.47
CA ALA A 15 6.68 -18.55 -0.58
C ALA A 15 5.14 -18.55 -0.53
N VAL A 16 4.50 -17.37 -0.50
CA VAL A 16 3.04 -17.25 -0.64
C VAL A 16 2.57 -17.82 -1.97
N SER A 17 3.29 -17.56 -3.06
CA SER A 17 2.92 -18.04 -4.40
C SER A 17 3.11 -19.56 -4.57
N SER A 18 4.10 -20.16 -3.90
CA SER A 18 4.35 -21.60 -3.96
C SER A 18 3.53 -22.41 -2.94
N GLY A 19 2.76 -21.73 -2.08
CA GLY A 19 2.00 -22.37 -1.01
C GLY A 19 2.87 -22.86 0.15
N ASP A 20 4.15 -22.49 0.20
CA ASP A 20 5.06 -22.82 1.30
C ASP A 20 4.75 -21.96 2.53
N SER A 21 3.73 -22.39 3.26
CA SER A 21 3.27 -21.70 4.46
C SER A 21 4.37 -21.65 5.52
N ARG A 22 5.21 -22.68 5.67
CA ARG A 22 6.24 -22.70 6.71
C ARG A 22 7.29 -21.61 6.46
N THR A 23 7.88 -21.60 5.27
CA THR A 23 8.89 -20.60 4.89
C THR A 23 8.31 -19.19 4.96
N MET A 24 7.05 -19.02 4.55
CA MET A 24 6.38 -17.74 4.68
C MET A 24 6.27 -17.27 6.14
N HIS A 25 5.85 -18.13 7.09
CA HIS A 25 5.69 -17.72 8.49
C HIS A 25 7.02 -17.28 9.11
N GLU A 26 8.11 -17.97 8.74
CA GLU A 26 9.45 -17.61 9.16
C GLU A 26 9.90 -16.26 8.57
N LEU A 27 9.65 -16.01 7.28
CA LEU A 27 9.99 -14.76 6.61
C LEU A 27 9.17 -13.58 7.13
N LEU A 28 7.84 -13.75 7.30
CA LEU A 28 6.98 -12.73 7.91
C LEU A 28 7.46 -12.37 9.31
N ARG A 29 7.82 -13.36 10.14
CA ARG A 29 8.35 -13.09 11.48
C ARG A 29 9.58 -12.19 11.44
N ARG A 30 10.52 -12.46 10.52
CA ARG A 30 11.72 -11.61 10.33
C ARG A 30 11.34 -10.22 9.84
N ILE A 31 10.44 -10.10 8.87
CA ILE A 31 9.96 -8.80 8.39
C ILE A 31 9.35 -7.99 9.53
N ARG A 32 8.50 -8.61 10.37
CA ARG A 32 7.86 -7.95 11.52
C ARG A 32 8.85 -7.51 12.58
N GLN A 33 9.95 -8.24 12.79
CA GLN A 33 11.01 -7.85 13.72
C GLN A 33 11.77 -6.59 13.29
N HIS A 34 11.81 -6.31 11.99
CA HIS A 34 12.60 -5.22 11.41
C HIS A 34 11.75 -4.17 10.68
N SER A 35 10.42 -4.22 10.82
CA SER A 35 9.52 -3.26 10.19
C SER A 35 8.71 -2.50 11.22
N SER A 36 8.49 -1.22 10.97
CA SER A 36 7.77 -0.32 11.84
C SER A 36 6.87 0.61 11.02
N PRO A 37 5.61 0.82 11.42
CA PRO A 37 4.73 1.78 10.76
C PRO A 37 5.16 3.24 11.00
N TYR A 38 6.07 3.47 11.95
CA TYR A 38 6.61 4.80 12.32
C TYR A 38 8.11 4.93 12.00
N GLY A 39 8.70 3.91 11.38
CA GLY A 39 10.11 3.89 10.99
C GLY A 39 10.41 4.66 9.71
N ASP A 40 11.54 4.34 9.11
CA ASP A 40 11.92 4.90 7.81
C ASP A 40 11.02 4.43 6.65
N GLY A 41 11.29 4.92 5.44
CA GLY A 41 10.50 4.57 4.26
C GLY A 41 10.49 3.06 3.94
N GLY A 42 11.61 2.37 4.16
CA GLY A 42 11.76 0.93 3.95
C GLY A 42 11.04 0.12 5.02
N GLU A 43 11.18 0.50 6.29
CA GLU A 43 10.49 -0.13 7.42
C GLU A 43 8.97 -0.01 7.27
N ARG A 44 8.47 1.17 6.91
CA ARG A 44 7.03 1.41 6.69
C ARG A 44 6.51 0.58 5.53
N LEU A 45 7.26 0.51 4.43
CA LEU A 45 6.90 -0.31 3.28
C LEU A 45 6.80 -1.77 3.68
N ALA A 46 7.80 -2.30 4.36
CA ALA A 46 7.82 -3.70 4.78
C ALA A 46 6.67 -4.03 5.74
N HIS A 47 6.32 -3.11 6.65
CA HIS A 47 5.22 -3.30 7.59
C HIS A 47 3.88 -3.49 6.87
N TYR A 48 3.53 -2.60 5.94
CA TYR A 48 2.25 -2.68 5.23
C TYR A 48 2.20 -3.79 4.17
N PHE A 49 3.33 -4.17 3.57
CA PHE A 49 3.38 -5.33 2.69
C PHE A 49 3.25 -6.66 3.47
N ALA A 50 3.76 -6.74 4.69
CA ALA A 50 3.54 -7.91 5.54
C ALA A 50 2.04 -8.11 5.86
N ASP A 51 1.32 -7.03 6.21
CA ASP A 51 -0.16 -7.07 6.37
C ASP A 51 -0.84 -7.64 5.11
N ALA A 52 -0.41 -7.20 3.93
CA ALA A 52 -1.00 -7.63 2.66
C ALA A 52 -0.69 -9.10 2.32
N LEU A 53 0.52 -9.58 2.62
CA LEU A 53 0.92 -10.98 2.41
C LEU A 53 0.17 -11.92 3.35
N GLU A 54 -0.03 -11.54 4.62
CA GLU A 54 -0.86 -12.26 5.58
C GLU A 54 -2.32 -12.35 5.12
N ALA A 55 -2.91 -11.22 4.69
CA ALA A 55 -4.28 -11.19 4.17
C ALA A 55 -4.44 -12.03 2.90
N ARG A 56 -3.43 -12.06 2.03
CA ARG A 56 -3.43 -12.93 0.85
C ARG A 56 -3.40 -14.40 1.23
N LEU A 57 -2.56 -14.80 2.19
CA LEU A 57 -2.49 -16.18 2.66
C LEU A 57 -3.80 -16.63 3.30
N ALA A 58 -4.40 -15.78 4.14
CA ALA A 58 -5.68 -16.06 4.80
C ALA A 58 -6.87 -16.14 3.82
N GLY A 59 -6.66 -15.83 2.53
CA GLY A 59 -7.73 -15.77 1.52
C GLY A 59 -8.69 -14.60 1.74
N THR A 60 -8.37 -13.68 2.66
CA THR A 60 -9.23 -12.56 3.04
C THR A 60 -9.01 -11.35 2.14
N GLY A 61 -7.85 -11.22 1.50
CA GLY A 61 -7.56 -10.19 0.49
C GLY A 61 -8.04 -8.79 0.90
N TYR A 62 -8.75 -8.10 -0.01
CA TYR A 62 -9.32 -6.77 0.27
C TYR A 62 -10.52 -6.81 1.26
N ALA A 63 -11.12 -7.99 1.51
CA ALA A 63 -12.21 -8.11 2.47
C ALA A 63 -11.73 -7.88 3.92
N ASP A 64 -10.48 -8.21 4.26
CA ASP A 64 -9.92 -7.85 5.57
C ASP A 64 -9.75 -6.34 5.75
N PHE A 65 -9.35 -5.64 4.68
CA PHE A 65 -9.31 -4.18 4.70
C PHE A 65 -10.70 -3.55 4.82
N LYS A 66 -11.74 -4.15 4.20
CA LYS A 66 -13.13 -3.73 4.39
C LYS A 66 -13.67 -4.05 5.80
N SER A 67 -13.13 -5.08 6.46
CA SER A 67 -13.52 -5.46 7.83
C SER A 67 -13.09 -4.39 8.83
N ARG A 68 -11.96 -3.72 8.58
CA ARG A 68 -11.54 -2.52 9.29
C ARG A 68 -12.58 -1.42 9.03
N ARG A 69 -13.49 -1.20 9.98
CA ARG A 69 -14.51 -0.13 9.96
C ARG A 69 -13.86 1.26 9.98
N ILE A 70 -13.24 1.67 8.88
CA ILE A 70 -12.73 3.02 8.69
C ILE A 70 -13.94 3.90 8.35
N SER A 71 -14.25 4.86 9.22
CA SER A 71 -15.34 5.79 8.92
C SER A 71 -15.00 6.67 7.71
N VAL A 72 -16.03 7.03 6.95
CA VAL A 72 -15.90 7.94 5.78
C VAL A 72 -15.18 9.23 6.18
N ALA A 73 -15.45 9.77 7.37
CA ALA A 73 -14.77 10.95 7.89
C ALA A 73 -13.26 10.75 8.07
N LYS A 74 -12.82 9.59 8.60
CA LYS A 74 -11.38 9.29 8.73
C LYS A 74 -10.71 9.11 7.38
N PHE A 75 -11.39 8.45 6.44
CA PHE A 75 -10.90 8.31 5.07
C PHE A 75 -10.73 9.67 4.38
N LEU A 76 -11.75 10.53 4.48
CA LEU A 76 -11.71 11.87 3.89
C LEU A 76 -10.57 12.72 4.47
N LYS A 77 -10.36 12.66 5.79
CA LYS A 77 -9.26 13.36 6.45
C LYS A 77 -7.89 12.85 5.96
N ALA A 78 -7.71 11.54 5.84
CA ALA A 78 -6.48 10.96 5.29
C ALA A 78 -6.23 11.38 3.83
N TYR A 79 -7.29 11.38 3.00
CA TYR A 79 -7.22 11.84 1.61
C TYR A 79 -6.85 13.32 1.50
N GLN A 80 -7.43 14.17 2.35
CA GLN A 80 -7.10 15.60 2.39
C GLN A 80 -5.62 15.82 2.71
N VAL A 81 -5.08 15.10 3.71
CA VAL A 81 -3.64 15.15 4.03
C VAL A 81 -2.82 14.69 2.83
N TYR A 82 -3.17 13.57 2.19
CA TYR A 82 -2.47 13.07 1.00
C TYR A 82 -2.39 14.10 -0.14
N VAL A 83 -3.52 14.71 -0.51
CA VAL A 83 -3.58 15.74 -1.58
C VAL A 83 -2.85 17.02 -1.18
N SER A 84 -2.78 17.35 0.11
CA SER A 84 -1.98 18.49 0.58
C SER A 84 -0.47 18.23 0.52
N ALA A 85 -0.02 17.02 0.85
CA ALA A 85 1.39 16.66 0.96
C ALA A 85 2.04 16.24 -0.37
N CYS A 86 1.25 15.69 -1.31
CA CYS A 86 1.76 15.10 -2.54
C CYS A 86 1.07 15.70 -3.79
N PRO A 87 1.83 16.13 -4.82
CA PRO A 87 1.26 16.82 -5.98
C PRO A 87 0.64 15.89 -7.04
N PHE A 88 0.79 14.56 -6.93
CA PHE A 88 0.39 13.63 -8.00
C PHE A 88 -1.08 13.78 -8.40
N ASN A 89 -2.00 13.75 -7.44
CA ASN A 89 -3.43 13.93 -7.72
C ASN A 89 -3.75 15.33 -8.25
N LYS A 90 -3.10 16.38 -7.72
CA LYS A 90 -3.31 17.76 -8.19
C LYS A 90 -2.88 17.92 -9.63
N MET A 91 -1.70 17.39 -9.99
CA MET A 91 -1.22 17.40 -11.37
C MET A 91 -2.15 16.63 -12.30
N LEU A 92 -2.56 15.41 -11.90
CA LEU A 92 -3.51 14.62 -12.69
C LEU A 92 -4.80 15.41 -12.97
N ILE A 93 -5.41 15.96 -11.92
CA ILE A 93 -6.65 16.76 -12.02
C ILE A 93 -6.43 18.00 -12.90
N PHE A 94 -5.30 18.69 -12.78
CA PHE A 94 -4.98 19.84 -13.61
C PHE A 94 -4.93 19.48 -15.10
N PHE A 95 -4.26 18.39 -15.47
CA PHE A 95 -4.18 17.94 -16.85
C PHE A 95 -5.56 17.52 -17.39
N VAL A 96 -6.32 16.77 -16.59
CA VAL A 96 -7.69 16.35 -16.95
C VAL A 96 -8.56 17.58 -17.21
N ASN A 97 -8.60 18.54 -16.29
CA ASN A 97 -9.40 19.75 -16.41
C ASN A 97 -8.97 20.61 -17.62
N ARG A 98 -7.67 20.70 -17.88
CA ARG A 98 -7.15 21.42 -19.05
C ARG A 98 -7.60 20.77 -20.35
N THR A 99 -7.55 19.45 -20.44
CA THR A 99 -7.98 18.71 -21.63
C THR A 99 -9.49 18.82 -21.84
N ILE A 100 -10.28 18.62 -20.79
CA ILE A 100 -11.75 18.79 -20.84
C ILE A 100 -12.08 20.22 -21.30
N GLY A 101 -11.44 21.24 -20.72
CA GLY A 101 -11.68 22.63 -21.09
C GLY A 101 -11.30 22.96 -22.54
N LYS A 102 -10.25 22.34 -23.10
CA LYS A 102 -9.90 22.49 -24.51
C LYS A 102 -10.95 21.86 -25.43
N LEU A 103 -11.38 20.64 -25.13
CA LEU A 103 -12.37 19.93 -25.94
C LEU A 103 -13.75 20.61 -25.90
N ALA A 104 -14.16 21.09 -24.72
CA ALA A 104 -15.42 21.81 -24.56
C ALA A 104 -15.46 23.11 -25.38
N LYS A 105 -14.35 23.87 -25.44
CA LYS A 105 -14.25 25.09 -26.25
C LYS A 105 -14.34 24.84 -27.76
N ASN A 106 -13.84 23.71 -28.22
CA ASN A 106 -13.84 23.35 -29.64
C ASN A 106 -15.18 22.75 -30.11
N ALA A 107 -16.11 22.46 -29.18
CA ALA A 107 -17.43 21.92 -29.48
C ALA A 107 -18.51 22.99 -29.67
N THR A 108 -18.18 24.25 -29.41
CA THR A 108 -18.97 25.46 -29.68
C THR A 108 -18.39 26.22 -30.85
#